data_AF-A0A931PMI6-F1
#
_entry.id   AF-A0A931PMI6-F1
#
_cell.length_a   1.000
_cell.length_b   1.000
_cell.length_c   1.000
_cell.angle_alpha   90.00
_cell.angle_beta   90.00
_cell.angle_gamma   90.00
#
_symmetry.space_group_name_H-M   'P 1'
#
loop_
_entity.id
_entity.type
_entity.pdbx_description
1 polymer ?
#
loop_
_entity_poly.entity_id
_entity_poly.type
_entity_poly.pdbx_seq_one_letter_code
_entity_poly.pdbx_strand_id
1 'polypeptide(L)'
;MIDAKTADRELTTYIRPQTFPVAIRMLRPGEPIPDKARRPARDFKKLSMNCQVIDMARRYGWMLALTREDSICSLGIAALGFESPTHLHASGTLCEGMYTETKEAGQRSEAAVDRFRQGEFHALLVAPLDRATFEPDLVVIYANPAQVMRLTQAALWKRGGKLTSSFGGRVDCAEVIVTTMRTDRPQVILPCSGDRIFGQTQDHEMAFTIPWSQMDEIVEGLRGTHGGGIRYPITQFMEYEAKLPPRYMEANRVWDAAKGTNEYTPRDRVVAAYKRSFADRLPTYPIVASFAGTLDGLSIEEYCTNVPRAITAMLHYYERYQPDVVLAYNDLAKEAEAFGCGVKYSDYVVPSIDTHVLHEDKADLAKIAMPDPYRTARLPGFLEQCEALVKAKVPAAMGAVAVGPWTIAMLMRNPEIMLLDTYEDPQFIHDLMRVTTDNCKLWGDAIVKTGIGLSFSEPTASISLISPDNYREFIAPYHKELVDHFKAKKVGVTTHICGTTYPIYDDLIACGFTTISFDLDQQSDPKLHVDQLDRFMQVARGRAVAIGNVDATMFEKTTRAAMEAEVRRCVDTAARHSAFILSTSCEIPPRSDPQAVRWFMDAARDYGRYERIFG
;
A
#
# COMPACT_ATOMS: atom_id res chain seq x y z
N MET A 1 17.51 -52.37 26.20
CA MET A 1 17.97 -51.03 26.59
C MET A 1 18.87 -50.52 25.49
N ILE A 2 18.55 -49.38 24.89
CA ILE A 2 19.36 -48.72 23.86
C ILE A 2 20.79 -48.45 24.37
N ASP A 3 21.80 -48.64 23.52
CA ASP A 3 23.18 -48.26 23.85
C ASP A 3 23.42 -46.75 23.65
N ALA A 4 24.44 -46.21 24.33
CA ALA A 4 24.75 -44.78 24.32
C ALA A 4 25.00 -44.20 22.91
N LYS A 5 25.66 -44.94 22.02
CA LYS A 5 25.94 -44.45 20.66
C LYS A 5 24.68 -44.41 19.81
N THR A 6 23.81 -45.42 19.95
CA THR A 6 22.52 -45.43 19.27
C THR A 6 21.63 -44.31 19.80
N ALA A 7 21.57 -44.08 21.12
CA ALA A 7 20.82 -42.98 21.71
C ALA A 7 21.29 -41.60 21.21
N ASP A 8 22.60 -41.35 21.18
CA ASP A 8 23.18 -40.12 20.64
C ASP A 8 22.80 -39.89 19.16
N ARG A 9 22.88 -40.93 18.34
CA ARG A 9 22.50 -40.86 16.92
C ARG A 9 21.02 -40.47 16.73
N GLU A 10 20.13 -41.04 17.54
CA GLU A 10 18.69 -40.75 17.47
C GLU A 10 18.39 -39.32 17.94
N LEU A 11 19.02 -38.86 19.04
CA LEU A 11 18.95 -37.48 19.49
C LEU A 11 19.48 -36.51 18.43
N THR A 12 20.61 -36.82 17.80
CA THR A 12 21.17 -36.02 16.71
C THR A 12 20.23 -35.93 15.52
N THR A 13 19.56 -37.03 15.18
CA THR A 13 18.61 -37.09 14.05
C THR A 13 17.38 -36.21 14.30
N TYR A 14 16.77 -36.31 15.48
CA TYR A 14 15.46 -35.70 15.75
C TYR A 14 15.52 -34.34 16.44
N ILE A 15 16.56 -34.08 17.24
CA ILE A 15 16.73 -32.85 18.01
C ILE A 15 17.79 -31.95 17.39
N ARG A 16 18.84 -32.52 16.77
CA ARG A 16 19.98 -31.76 16.22
C ARG A 16 20.61 -30.81 17.25
N PRO A 17 21.01 -31.30 18.44
CA PRO A 17 21.54 -30.46 19.50
C PRO A 17 22.81 -29.73 19.01
N GLN A 18 23.02 -28.51 19.50
CA GLN A 18 24.17 -27.67 19.09
C GLN A 18 25.49 -28.16 19.69
N THR A 19 25.44 -28.87 20.81
CA THR A 19 26.57 -29.46 21.53
C THR A 19 26.28 -30.93 21.84
N PHE A 20 27.28 -31.71 22.24
CA PHE A 20 27.05 -33.13 22.57
C PHE A 20 26.02 -33.29 23.71
N PRO A 21 25.01 -34.19 23.59
CA PRO A 21 24.33 -34.73 24.75
C PRO A 21 25.35 -35.29 25.75
N VAL A 22 25.17 -35.03 27.03
CA VAL A 22 26.15 -35.42 28.06
C VAL A 22 25.58 -36.57 28.89
N ALA A 23 26.28 -37.70 28.86
CA ALA A 23 26.09 -38.80 29.80
C ALA A 23 26.63 -38.40 31.19
N ILE A 24 25.82 -38.60 32.22
CA ILE A 24 26.17 -38.33 33.62
C ILE A 24 26.03 -39.61 34.43
N ARG A 25 27.04 -39.91 35.26
CA ARG A 25 27.02 -41.00 36.26
C ARG A 25 27.57 -40.51 37.59
N MET A 26 26.93 -40.87 38.69
CA MET A 26 27.41 -40.67 40.06
C MET A 26 28.07 -41.95 40.56
N LEU A 27 29.37 -41.89 40.91
CA LEU A 27 30.14 -43.05 41.35
C LEU A 27 30.04 -43.25 42.87
N ARG A 28 29.61 -44.44 43.30
CA ARG A 28 29.53 -44.86 44.71
C ARG A 28 30.92 -45.15 45.29
N PRO A 29 31.12 -45.00 46.61
CA PRO A 29 32.37 -45.38 47.25
C PRO A 29 32.83 -46.79 46.85
N GLY A 30 34.07 -46.90 46.37
CA GLY A 30 34.65 -48.15 45.87
C GLY A 30 34.57 -48.35 44.35
N GLU A 31 33.72 -47.60 43.63
CA GLU A 31 33.74 -47.60 42.16
C GLU A 31 34.93 -46.79 41.63
N PRO A 32 35.76 -47.35 40.73
CA PRO A 32 36.93 -46.67 40.19
C PRO A 32 36.55 -45.56 39.21
N ILE A 33 37.29 -44.44 39.24
CA ILE A 33 37.22 -43.41 38.19
C ILE A 33 37.96 -43.95 36.96
N PRO A 34 37.36 -43.92 35.74
CA PRO A 34 38.05 -44.37 34.53
C PRO A 34 39.37 -43.62 34.28
N ASP A 35 40.44 -44.32 33.91
CA ASP A 35 41.79 -43.73 33.75
C ASP A 35 41.84 -42.56 32.75
N LYS A 36 41.00 -42.62 31.72
CA LYS A 36 40.90 -41.59 30.68
C LYS A 36 40.09 -40.36 31.11
N ALA A 37 39.37 -40.43 32.23
CA ALA A 37 38.61 -39.30 32.74
C ALA A 37 39.57 -38.25 33.31
N ARG A 38 39.42 -37.02 32.81
CA ARG A 38 40.21 -35.88 33.30
C ARG A 38 39.66 -35.38 34.63
N ARG A 39 40.54 -35.05 35.56
CA ARG A 39 40.20 -34.49 36.87
C ARG A 39 40.77 -33.08 36.98
N PRO A 40 39.94 -32.05 37.23
CA PRO A 40 40.41 -30.66 37.24
C PRO A 40 41.62 -30.38 38.13
N ALA A 41 41.63 -30.83 39.38
CA ALA A 41 42.73 -30.56 40.30
C ALA A 41 43.98 -31.35 39.93
N ARG A 42 43.81 -32.58 39.42
CA ARG A 42 44.91 -33.45 38.99
C ARG A 42 45.57 -32.93 37.72
N ASP A 43 44.78 -32.67 36.68
CA ASP A 43 45.26 -32.51 35.30
C ASP A 43 45.38 -31.04 34.88
N PHE A 44 44.51 -30.17 35.38
CA PHE A 44 44.51 -28.74 35.04
C PHE A 44 45.11 -27.88 36.16
N LYS A 45 45.33 -28.45 37.35
CA LYS A 45 45.74 -27.72 38.57
C LYS A 45 44.77 -26.58 38.90
N LYS A 46 43.49 -26.81 38.63
CA LYS A 46 42.38 -25.88 38.88
C LYS A 46 41.25 -26.63 39.56
N LEU A 47 40.43 -25.90 40.33
CA LEU A 47 39.15 -26.42 40.80
C LEU A 47 38.06 -26.05 39.80
N SER A 48 37.00 -26.84 39.73
CA SER A 48 35.88 -26.68 38.80
C SER A 48 34.54 -26.77 39.50
N MET A 49 33.48 -26.46 38.78
CA MET A 49 32.09 -26.58 39.22
C MET A 49 31.37 -27.71 38.46
N ASN A 50 30.25 -28.19 39.00
CA ASN A 50 29.42 -29.23 38.36
C ASN A 50 28.98 -28.81 36.95
N CYS A 51 28.39 -27.62 36.82
CA CYS A 51 27.99 -27.03 35.54
C CYS A 51 29.16 -26.92 34.56
N GLN A 52 30.31 -26.46 35.04
CA GLN A 52 31.50 -26.27 34.21
C GLN A 52 32.03 -27.60 33.64
N VAL A 53 32.05 -28.69 34.41
CA VAL A 53 32.50 -29.99 33.87
C VAL A 53 31.47 -30.59 32.89
N ILE A 54 30.17 -30.36 33.10
CA ILE A 54 29.12 -30.74 32.14
C ILE A 54 29.32 -29.98 30.82
N ASP A 55 29.58 -28.67 30.89
CA ASP A 55 29.78 -27.86 29.70
C ASP A 55 31.11 -28.20 28.98
N MET A 56 32.18 -28.47 29.72
CA MET A 56 33.43 -29.01 29.16
C MET A 56 33.19 -30.33 28.42
N ALA A 57 32.36 -31.23 28.97
CA ALA A 57 32.00 -32.45 28.27
C ALA A 57 31.28 -32.14 26.95
N ARG A 58 30.24 -31.29 26.97
CA ARG A 58 29.44 -31.00 25.76
C ARG A 58 30.14 -30.16 24.70
N ARG A 59 31.11 -29.33 25.08
CA ARG A 59 31.82 -28.43 24.15
C ARG A 59 33.20 -28.91 23.76
N TYR A 60 33.99 -29.40 24.71
CA TYR A 60 35.34 -29.91 24.42
C TYR A 60 35.34 -31.39 24.03
N GLY A 61 34.24 -32.09 24.30
CA GLY A 61 34.13 -33.51 23.97
C GLY A 61 34.96 -34.40 24.90
N TRP A 62 35.24 -33.94 26.13
CA TRP A 62 36.07 -34.65 27.11
C TRP A 62 35.23 -35.48 28.08
N MET A 63 35.81 -36.58 28.55
CA MET A 63 35.33 -37.27 29.74
C MET A 63 36.00 -36.64 30.97
N LEU A 64 35.20 -36.20 31.94
CA LEU A 64 35.69 -35.60 33.17
C LEU A 64 35.11 -36.31 34.40
N ALA A 65 35.92 -36.40 35.44
CA ALA A 65 35.49 -36.79 36.77
C ALA A 65 35.72 -35.63 37.75
N LEU A 66 34.76 -35.38 38.61
CA LEU A 66 34.80 -34.34 39.62
C LEU A 66 34.56 -34.97 40.99
N THR A 67 35.59 -35.00 41.84
CA THR A 67 35.48 -35.41 43.24
C THR A 67 35.35 -34.18 44.15
N ARG A 68 35.29 -34.41 45.47
CA ARG A 68 35.38 -33.35 46.47
C ARG A 68 36.62 -32.46 46.28
N GLU A 69 37.79 -33.03 46.03
CA GLU A 69 39.06 -32.29 45.87
C GLU A 69 39.12 -31.49 44.56
N ASP A 70 38.33 -31.84 43.56
CA ASP A 70 38.27 -31.11 42.29
C ASP A 70 37.27 -29.94 42.32
N SER A 71 36.40 -29.89 43.34
CA SER A 71 35.23 -29.02 43.36
C SER A 71 35.49 -27.71 44.12
N ILE A 72 35.10 -26.56 43.53
CA ILE A 72 35.12 -25.24 44.20
C ILE A 72 33.74 -24.76 44.66
N CYS A 73 32.66 -25.21 44.01
CA CYS A 73 31.32 -24.70 44.25
C CYS A 73 30.71 -25.33 45.51
N SER A 74 30.64 -24.58 46.62
CA SER A 74 30.05 -25.05 47.88
C SER A 74 28.62 -25.55 47.72
N LEU A 75 27.82 -24.87 46.88
CA LEU A 75 26.44 -25.27 46.56
C LEU A 75 26.39 -26.63 45.85
N GLY A 76 27.26 -26.83 44.86
CA GLY A 76 27.35 -28.08 44.09
C GLY A 76 27.90 -29.25 44.92
N ILE A 77 28.88 -28.97 45.79
CA ILE A 77 29.45 -29.94 46.74
C ILE A 77 28.35 -30.45 47.69
N ALA A 78 27.57 -29.53 48.27
CA ALA A 78 26.48 -29.88 49.18
C ALA A 78 25.34 -30.61 48.45
N ALA A 79 24.99 -30.20 47.22
CA ALA A 79 23.95 -30.85 46.43
C ALA A 79 24.32 -32.30 46.07
N LEU A 80 25.55 -32.55 45.64
CA LEU A 80 26.00 -33.90 45.25
C LEU A 80 26.41 -34.78 46.43
N GLY A 81 26.34 -34.29 47.67
CA GLY A 81 26.66 -35.06 48.87
C GLY A 81 28.16 -35.33 49.06
N PHE A 82 29.03 -34.55 48.43
CA PHE A 82 30.49 -34.69 48.61
C PHE A 82 30.96 -34.18 49.97
N GLU A 83 30.21 -33.27 50.60
CA GLU A 83 30.46 -32.80 51.96
C GLU A 83 29.14 -32.46 52.67
N SER A 84 29.13 -32.49 54.00
CA SER A 84 27.99 -32.05 54.80
C SER A 84 27.66 -30.57 54.57
N PRO A 85 26.38 -30.20 54.38
CA PRO A 85 25.98 -28.80 54.37
C PRO A 85 26.32 -28.11 55.70
N THR A 86 26.83 -26.89 55.62
CA THR A 86 27.10 -26.05 56.81
C THR A 86 25.85 -25.28 57.25
N HIS A 87 25.92 -24.62 58.42
CA HIS A 87 24.84 -23.73 58.89
C HIS A 87 24.45 -22.64 57.87
N LEU A 88 25.38 -22.24 56.99
CA LEU A 88 25.11 -21.27 55.91
C LEU A 88 24.16 -21.80 54.83
N HIS A 89 24.07 -23.11 54.64
CA HIS A 89 23.18 -23.76 53.65
C HIS A 89 21.75 -23.99 54.18
N ALA A 90 21.47 -23.50 55.39
CA ALA A 90 20.17 -23.59 56.05
C ALA A 90 19.74 -22.26 56.68
N SER A 91 20.59 -21.23 56.71
CA SER A 91 20.31 -19.95 57.36
C SER A 91 19.67 -18.93 56.42
N GLY A 92 19.58 -19.21 55.11
CA GLY A 92 19.17 -18.28 54.07
C GLY A 92 20.28 -17.34 53.60
N THR A 93 21.47 -17.42 54.22
CA THR A 93 22.58 -16.50 53.99
C THR A 93 23.13 -16.59 52.57
N LEU A 94 23.04 -17.75 51.90
CA LEU A 94 23.55 -17.85 50.55
C LEU A 94 22.59 -17.17 49.56
N CYS A 95 21.31 -16.98 49.90
CA CYS A 95 20.29 -16.34 49.05
C CYS A 95 20.10 -14.84 49.33
N GLU A 96 20.18 -14.43 50.59
CA GLU A 96 19.91 -13.06 51.03
C GLU A 96 20.77 -12.04 50.27
N GLY A 97 20.13 -10.99 49.74
CA GLY A 97 20.78 -9.92 49.00
C GLY A 97 21.23 -10.29 47.58
N MET A 98 21.14 -11.55 47.16
CA MET A 98 21.50 -12.00 45.82
C MET A 98 20.30 -12.57 45.03
N TYR A 99 19.47 -13.38 45.68
CA TYR A 99 18.28 -14.01 45.10
C TYR A 99 17.01 -13.69 45.88
N THR A 100 17.13 -13.38 47.18
CA THR A 100 15.99 -13.08 48.05
C THR A 100 16.27 -11.84 48.89
N GLU A 101 15.22 -11.08 49.22
CA GLU A 101 15.34 -9.88 50.07
C GLU A 101 15.70 -10.23 51.52
N THR A 102 15.14 -11.31 52.06
CA THR A 102 15.35 -11.69 53.48
C THR A 102 15.93 -13.09 53.62
N LYS A 103 16.49 -13.39 54.80
CA LYS A 103 16.93 -14.74 55.19
C LYS A 103 15.81 -15.75 55.20
N GLU A 104 14.62 -15.40 55.71
CA GLU A 104 13.48 -16.32 55.79
C GLU A 104 13.04 -16.78 54.39
N ALA A 105 13.04 -15.85 53.42
CA ALA A 105 12.85 -16.21 52.01
C ALA A 105 13.98 -17.08 51.49
N GLY A 106 15.23 -16.73 51.82
CA GLY A 106 16.41 -17.51 51.46
C GLY A 106 16.43 -18.93 52.01
N GLN A 107 15.95 -19.15 53.24
CA GLN A 107 15.83 -20.46 53.89
C GLN A 107 14.88 -21.37 53.11
N ARG A 108 13.75 -20.83 52.63
CA ARG A 108 12.83 -21.59 51.77
C ARG A 108 13.50 -22.02 50.47
N SER A 109 14.25 -21.12 49.83
CA SER A 109 15.01 -21.43 48.62
C SER A 109 16.10 -22.48 48.86
N GLU A 110 16.86 -22.38 49.96
CA GLU A 110 17.90 -23.35 50.30
C GLU A 110 17.34 -24.73 50.65
N ALA A 111 16.17 -24.78 51.32
CA ALA A 111 15.47 -26.01 51.68
C ALA A 111 14.84 -26.71 50.47
N ALA A 112 14.52 -25.97 49.40
CA ALA A 112 13.95 -26.52 48.17
C ALA A 112 15.00 -27.22 47.28
N VAL A 113 16.30 -27.03 47.52
CA VAL A 113 17.36 -27.69 46.73
C VAL A 113 17.46 -29.16 47.12
N ASP A 114 17.20 -30.05 46.15
CA ASP A 114 17.42 -31.49 46.32
C ASP A 114 18.91 -31.82 46.52
N ARG A 115 19.21 -32.73 47.45
CA ARG A 115 20.58 -33.14 47.78
C ARG A 115 20.69 -34.66 47.96
N PHE A 116 21.83 -35.24 47.57
CA PHE A 116 22.18 -36.61 47.98
C PHE A 116 22.62 -36.66 49.44
N ARG A 117 22.62 -37.86 50.04
CA ARG A 117 23.17 -38.04 51.38
C ARG A 117 24.69 -37.91 51.31
N GLN A 118 25.31 -37.36 52.36
CA GLN A 118 26.76 -37.26 52.39
C GLN A 118 27.40 -38.66 52.27
N GLY A 119 28.39 -38.77 51.39
CA GLY A 119 29.15 -40.01 51.19
C GLY A 119 28.40 -41.08 50.39
N GLU A 120 27.20 -40.79 49.89
CA GLU A 120 26.46 -41.68 48.99
C GLU A 120 27.21 -41.89 47.67
N PHE A 121 27.87 -40.83 47.18
CA PHE A 121 28.71 -40.82 46.00
C PHE A 121 30.03 -40.09 46.29
N HIS A 122 31.13 -40.54 45.67
CA HIS A 122 32.45 -39.90 45.82
C HIS A 122 32.88 -39.08 44.61
N ALA A 123 32.29 -39.33 43.43
CA ALA A 123 32.62 -38.60 42.20
C ALA A 123 31.44 -38.44 41.25
N LEU A 124 31.41 -37.31 40.54
CA LEU A 124 30.57 -37.03 39.38
C LEU A 124 31.38 -37.36 38.12
N LEU A 125 30.89 -38.24 37.27
CA LEU A 125 31.50 -38.62 36.00
C LEU A 125 30.62 -38.12 34.85
N VAL A 126 31.21 -37.38 33.90
CA VAL A 126 30.52 -36.81 32.75
C VAL A 126 31.29 -37.07 31.46
N ALA A 127 30.59 -37.30 30.35
CA ALA A 127 31.17 -37.46 29.02
C ALA A 127 30.15 -37.14 27.92
N PRO A 128 30.57 -36.77 26.69
CA PRO A 128 29.71 -36.88 25.52
C PRO A 128 29.08 -38.26 25.44
N LEU A 129 27.77 -38.33 25.16
CA LEU A 129 27.01 -39.56 25.18
C LEU A 129 27.59 -40.62 24.22
N ASP A 130 28.00 -40.22 23.02
CA ASP A 130 28.66 -41.09 22.02
C ASP A 130 30.03 -41.64 22.45
N ARG A 131 30.66 -41.00 23.46
CA ARG A 131 32.00 -41.33 23.99
C ARG A 131 31.98 -41.90 25.40
N ALA A 132 30.80 -42.05 26.00
CA ALA A 132 30.67 -42.64 27.33
C ALA A 132 31.13 -44.11 27.31
N THR A 133 32.07 -44.45 28.18
CA THR A 133 32.53 -45.85 28.38
C THR A 133 31.90 -46.46 29.63
N PHE A 134 30.79 -45.89 30.09
CA PHE A 134 30.06 -46.27 31.29
C PHE A 134 28.57 -46.16 31.00
N GLU A 135 27.76 -46.89 31.77
CA GLU A 135 26.31 -46.73 31.73
C GLU A 135 25.90 -45.47 32.51
N PRO A 136 25.23 -44.49 31.88
CA PRO A 136 24.82 -43.26 32.57
C PRO A 136 23.71 -43.53 33.59
N ASP A 137 23.62 -42.72 34.63
CA ASP A 137 22.39 -42.61 35.44
C ASP A 137 21.35 -41.76 34.71
N LEU A 138 21.81 -40.75 33.97
CA LEU A 138 20.98 -39.86 33.15
C LEU A 138 21.79 -39.22 32.01
N VAL A 139 21.06 -38.60 31.08
CA VAL A 139 21.61 -37.75 30.03
C VAL A 139 21.06 -36.34 30.18
N VAL A 140 21.91 -35.33 30.04
CA VAL A 140 21.49 -33.92 29.91
C VAL A 140 21.73 -33.42 28.49
N ILE A 141 20.74 -32.73 27.95
CA ILE A 141 20.78 -32.12 26.61
C ILE A 141 20.53 -30.63 26.78
N TYR A 142 21.49 -29.82 26.36
CA TYR A 142 21.30 -28.38 26.23
C TYR A 142 20.77 -28.06 24.84
N ALA A 143 19.67 -27.31 24.80
CA ALA A 143 18.81 -27.19 23.64
C ALA A 143 18.05 -25.86 23.66
N ASN A 144 17.67 -25.34 22.50
CA ASN A 144 16.78 -24.17 22.45
C ASN A 144 15.33 -24.55 22.84
N PRO A 145 14.43 -23.58 23.10
CA PRO A 145 13.06 -23.88 23.51
C PRO A 145 12.27 -24.78 22.54
N ALA A 146 12.50 -24.67 21.23
CA ALA A 146 11.83 -25.51 20.24
C ALA A 146 12.34 -26.97 20.28
N GLN A 147 13.62 -27.18 20.54
CA GLN A 147 14.21 -28.50 20.76
C GLN A 147 13.76 -29.12 22.09
N VAL A 148 13.67 -28.33 23.16
CA VAL A 148 13.11 -28.77 24.44
C VAL A 148 11.62 -29.12 24.31
N MET A 149 10.85 -28.37 23.52
CA MET A 149 9.47 -28.72 23.20
C MET A 149 9.40 -30.11 22.53
N ARG A 150 10.31 -30.42 21.60
CA ARG A 150 10.37 -31.75 20.95
C ARG A 150 10.67 -32.87 21.96
N LEU A 151 11.61 -32.64 22.88
CA LEU A 151 11.94 -33.59 23.95
C LEU A 151 10.76 -33.80 24.92
N THR A 152 10.04 -32.72 25.27
CA THR A 152 8.81 -32.79 26.07
C THR A 152 7.71 -33.58 25.35
N GLN A 153 7.49 -33.34 24.05
CA GLN A 153 6.53 -34.11 23.25
C GLN A 153 6.90 -35.59 23.17
N ALA A 154 8.20 -35.91 23.10
CA ALA A 154 8.67 -37.28 23.14
C ALA A 154 8.41 -37.95 24.50
N ALA A 155 8.69 -37.26 25.60
CA ALA A 155 8.39 -37.74 26.95
C ALA A 155 6.89 -37.98 27.20
N LEU A 156 6.03 -37.23 26.51
CA LEU A 156 4.58 -37.36 26.61
C LEU A 156 3.97 -38.27 25.55
N TRP A 157 4.76 -38.85 24.63
CA TRP A 157 4.24 -39.61 23.50
C TRP A 157 3.34 -40.77 23.91
N LYS A 158 3.79 -41.60 24.86
CA LYS A 158 2.99 -42.73 25.37
C LYS A 158 1.99 -42.34 26.44
N ARG A 159 2.32 -41.31 27.24
CA ARG A 159 1.63 -40.99 28.49
C ARG A 159 0.54 -39.92 28.34
N GLY A 160 0.67 -39.06 27.34
CA GLY A 160 -0.12 -37.83 27.20
C GLY A 160 0.04 -36.89 28.41
N GLY A 161 -0.82 -35.88 28.51
CA GLY A 161 -0.85 -34.99 29.68
C GLY A 161 0.22 -33.90 29.67
N LYS A 162 0.90 -33.68 30.81
CA LYS A 162 1.88 -32.61 31.01
C LYS A 162 3.14 -33.16 31.70
N LEU A 163 4.29 -32.60 31.35
CA LEU A 163 5.55 -32.83 32.05
C LEU A 163 5.68 -31.78 33.18
N THR A 164 5.93 -32.25 34.40
CA THR A 164 6.07 -31.38 35.58
C THR A 164 7.54 -31.21 35.93
N SER A 165 8.01 -29.97 35.96
CA SER A 165 9.32 -29.57 36.49
C SER A 165 9.17 -28.31 37.34
N SER A 166 10.09 -28.11 38.28
CA SER A 166 10.19 -26.92 39.12
C SER A 166 11.46 -26.15 38.78
N PHE A 167 11.42 -24.82 38.90
CA PHE A 167 12.54 -23.95 38.54
C PHE A 167 12.92 -23.07 39.74
N GLY A 168 14.11 -23.30 40.30
CA GLY A 168 14.65 -22.47 41.37
C GLY A 168 15.46 -21.27 40.89
N GLY A 169 15.86 -21.25 39.61
CA GLY A 169 16.76 -20.22 39.06
C GLY A 169 18.15 -20.21 39.72
N ARG A 170 18.49 -21.28 40.47
CA ARG A 170 19.70 -21.43 41.26
C ARG A 170 20.00 -22.91 41.52
N VAL A 171 21.29 -23.27 41.51
CA VAL A 171 21.76 -24.65 41.78
C VAL A 171 21.07 -25.65 40.86
N ASP A 172 20.83 -25.26 39.62
CA ASP A 172 20.24 -26.09 38.57
C ASP A 172 20.99 -27.41 38.35
N CYS A 173 22.30 -27.47 38.60
CA CYS A 173 23.03 -28.74 38.59
C CYS A 173 22.47 -29.79 39.57
N ALA A 174 21.77 -29.37 40.64
CA ALA A 174 21.00 -30.25 41.51
C ALA A 174 19.72 -30.76 40.83
N GLU A 175 19.01 -29.90 40.09
CA GLU A 175 17.83 -30.27 39.30
C GLU A 175 18.21 -31.25 38.17
N VAL A 176 19.33 -30.96 37.48
CA VAL A 176 19.91 -31.79 36.41
C VAL A 176 20.26 -33.18 36.92
N ILE A 177 20.93 -33.28 38.07
CA ILE A 177 21.49 -34.53 38.56
C ILE A 177 20.59 -35.16 39.64
N VAL A 178 20.48 -34.50 40.79
CA VAL A 178 19.85 -35.06 41.99
C VAL A 178 18.35 -35.26 41.79
N THR A 179 17.62 -34.23 41.37
CA THR A 179 16.16 -34.32 41.18
C THR A 179 15.81 -35.34 40.09
N THR A 180 16.55 -35.33 38.97
CA THR A 180 16.34 -36.29 37.88
C THR A 180 16.55 -37.73 38.35
N MET A 181 17.65 -38.02 39.07
CA MET A 181 17.91 -39.37 39.60
C MET A 181 16.90 -39.80 40.66
N ARG A 182 16.53 -38.91 41.58
CA ARG A 182 15.60 -39.24 42.69
C ARG A 182 14.17 -39.45 42.22
N THR A 183 13.72 -38.67 41.24
CA THR A 183 12.35 -38.77 40.72
C THR A 183 12.21 -39.83 39.65
N ASP A 184 13.32 -40.26 39.03
CA ASP A 184 13.34 -41.09 37.84
C ASP A 184 12.36 -40.57 36.79
N ARG A 185 12.36 -39.24 36.56
CA ARG A 185 11.51 -38.56 35.58
C ARG A 185 12.31 -37.53 34.76
N PRO A 186 12.01 -37.37 33.46
CA PRO A 186 12.60 -36.32 32.66
C PRO A 186 12.29 -34.93 33.23
N GLN A 187 13.27 -34.03 33.18
CA GLN A 187 13.10 -32.65 33.64
C GLN A 187 13.34 -31.66 32.52
N VAL A 188 12.51 -30.62 32.46
CA VAL A 188 12.85 -29.37 31.78
C VAL A 188 13.60 -28.52 32.79
N ILE A 189 14.79 -28.07 32.44
CA ILE A 189 15.68 -27.31 33.30
C ILE A 189 15.84 -25.91 32.73
N LEU A 190 15.75 -24.92 33.62
CA LEU A 190 16.07 -23.53 33.32
C LEU A 190 17.47 -23.22 33.86
N PRO A 191 18.50 -23.13 32.99
CA PRO A 191 19.86 -22.87 33.42
C PRO A 191 19.98 -21.61 34.28
N CYS A 192 20.60 -21.76 35.46
CA CYS A 192 20.70 -20.69 36.45
C CYS A 192 21.81 -19.69 36.12
N SER A 193 21.88 -18.56 36.83
CA SER A 193 22.96 -17.57 36.64
C SER A 193 24.36 -18.18 36.78
N GLY A 194 24.54 -19.15 37.68
CA GLY A 194 25.82 -19.85 37.83
C GLY A 194 26.17 -20.72 36.62
N ASP A 195 25.20 -21.42 36.04
CA ASP A 195 25.43 -22.22 34.83
C ASP A 195 25.69 -21.34 33.60
N ARG A 196 25.02 -20.19 33.50
CA ARG A 196 25.27 -19.21 32.44
C ARG A 196 26.65 -18.56 32.54
N ILE A 197 27.03 -18.12 33.75
CA ILE A 197 28.29 -17.38 33.96
C ILE A 197 29.49 -18.34 34.00
N PHE A 198 29.41 -19.44 34.75
CA PHE A 198 30.56 -20.32 34.98
C PHE A 198 30.55 -21.55 34.08
N GLY A 199 29.36 -22.07 33.77
CA GLY A 199 29.15 -23.13 32.79
C GLY A 199 29.05 -22.61 31.35
N GLN A 200 28.99 -21.30 31.11
CA GLN A 200 28.94 -20.70 29.76
C GLN A 200 27.70 -21.12 28.94
N THR A 201 26.60 -21.49 29.60
CA THR A 201 25.31 -21.75 28.95
C THR A 201 24.74 -20.47 28.33
N GLN A 202 24.32 -20.53 27.07
CA GLN A 202 23.90 -19.36 26.27
C GLN A 202 22.46 -18.94 26.58
N ASP A 203 22.12 -17.66 26.38
CA ASP A 203 20.81 -17.07 26.70
C ASP A 203 19.62 -17.79 26.05
N HIS A 204 19.80 -18.33 24.84
CA HIS A 204 18.77 -19.10 24.13
C HIS A 204 18.71 -20.58 24.53
N GLU A 205 19.60 -21.05 25.41
CA GLU A 205 19.65 -22.44 25.85
C GLU A 205 18.80 -22.67 27.10
N MET A 206 18.07 -23.77 27.03
CA MET A 206 17.48 -24.51 28.14
C MET A 206 18.22 -25.86 28.25
N ALA A 207 17.95 -26.61 29.32
CA ALA A 207 18.41 -27.99 29.42
C ALA A 207 17.22 -28.94 29.58
N PHE A 208 17.40 -30.19 29.17
CA PHE A 208 16.45 -31.26 29.36
C PHE A 208 17.20 -32.50 29.82
N THR A 209 16.74 -33.14 30.89
CA THR A 209 17.35 -34.36 31.39
C THR A 209 16.47 -35.57 31.17
N ILE A 210 17.11 -36.71 30.91
CA ILE A 210 16.47 -37.99 30.67
C ILE A 210 17.12 -38.99 31.62
N PRO A 211 16.41 -39.54 32.63
CA PRO A 211 16.88 -40.71 33.36
C PRO A 211 17.20 -41.82 32.38
N TRP A 212 18.33 -42.51 32.55
CA TRP A 212 18.78 -43.51 31.58
C TRP A 212 17.75 -44.63 31.37
N SER A 213 17.03 -44.99 32.44
CA SER A 213 15.88 -45.90 32.46
C SER A 213 14.77 -45.55 31.45
N GLN A 214 14.65 -44.29 31.03
CA GLN A 214 13.60 -43.79 30.11
C GLN A 214 14.13 -43.44 28.71
N MET A 215 15.41 -43.65 28.42
CA MET A 215 15.99 -43.26 27.13
C MET A 215 15.31 -43.96 25.94
N ASP A 216 14.99 -45.26 26.06
CA ASP A 216 14.26 -46.01 25.03
C ASP A 216 12.89 -45.37 24.73
N GLU A 217 12.12 -44.99 25.77
CA GLU A 217 10.81 -44.38 25.63
C GLU A 217 10.88 -43.01 24.96
N ILE A 218 11.90 -42.20 25.31
CA ILE A 218 12.12 -40.89 24.68
C ILE A 218 12.47 -41.03 23.21
N VAL A 219 13.38 -41.94 22.85
CA VAL A 219 13.75 -42.17 21.44
C VAL A 219 12.55 -42.66 20.62
N GLU A 220 11.75 -43.57 21.18
CA GLU A 220 10.50 -44.01 20.55
C GLU A 220 9.52 -42.84 20.38
N GLY A 221 9.38 -41.97 21.39
CA GLY A 221 8.54 -40.78 21.33
C GLY A 221 8.99 -39.76 20.30
N LEU A 222 10.30 -39.56 20.14
CA LEU A 222 10.87 -38.71 19.10
C LEU A 222 10.52 -39.24 17.72
N ARG A 223 10.70 -40.56 17.49
CA ARG A 223 10.37 -41.23 16.24
C ARG A 223 8.88 -41.18 15.93
N GLY A 224 8.02 -41.48 16.92
CA GLY A 224 6.57 -41.48 16.78
C GLY A 224 6.01 -40.11 16.42
N THR A 225 6.38 -39.09 17.20
CA THR A 225 5.94 -37.71 16.93
C THR A 225 6.50 -37.16 15.60
N HIS A 226 7.72 -37.56 15.21
CA HIS A 226 8.27 -37.21 13.90
C HIS A 226 7.49 -37.84 12.73
N GLY A 227 7.07 -39.11 12.87
CA GLY A 227 6.19 -39.80 11.93
C GLY A 227 4.82 -39.10 11.79
N GLY A 228 4.31 -38.54 12.89
CA GLY A 228 3.11 -37.71 12.92
C GLY A 228 3.26 -36.29 12.38
N GLY A 229 4.42 -35.92 11.81
CA GLY A 229 4.66 -34.61 11.21
C GLY A 229 5.24 -33.54 12.14
N ILE A 230 5.42 -33.85 13.43
CA ILE A 230 6.03 -32.92 14.40
C ILE A 230 7.55 -33.04 14.32
N ARG A 231 8.19 -32.09 13.64
CA ARG A 231 9.61 -32.16 13.27
C ARG A 231 10.42 -30.99 13.82
N TYR A 232 11.74 -31.17 13.87
CA TYR A 232 12.69 -30.08 14.07
C TYR A 232 13.69 -30.04 12.89
N PRO A 233 14.03 -28.86 12.33
CA PRO A 233 13.43 -27.54 12.62
C PRO A 233 11.92 -27.49 12.43
N ILE A 234 11.24 -26.54 13.09
CA ILE A 234 9.78 -26.41 13.01
C ILE A 234 9.37 -26.06 11.58
N THR A 235 8.53 -26.90 10.98
CA THR A 235 7.97 -26.68 9.65
C THR A 235 7.21 -25.35 9.61
N GLN A 236 7.57 -24.47 8.69
CA GLN A 236 6.87 -23.21 8.45
C GLN A 236 5.75 -23.44 7.43
N PHE A 237 4.57 -22.89 7.69
CA PHE A 237 3.47 -22.91 6.73
C PHE A 237 3.71 -21.86 5.65
N MET A 238 3.87 -22.30 4.40
CA MET A 238 4.18 -21.43 3.25
C MET A 238 3.11 -21.48 2.15
N GLU A 239 2.01 -22.22 2.36
CA GLU A 239 0.91 -22.35 1.39
C GLU A 239 -0.08 -21.19 1.53
N TYR A 240 0.42 -19.95 1.40
CA TYR A 240 -0.40 -18.75 1.33
C TYR A 240 -0.09 -17.97 0.06
N GLU A 241 -1.09 -17.26 -0.47
CA GLU A 241 -0.90 -16.35 -1.60
C GLU A 241 -0.38 -14.99 -1.09
N ALA A 242 0.79 -14.57 -1.57
CA ALA A 242 1.33 -13.26 -1.27
C ALA A 242 0.67 -12.20 -2.17
N LYS A 243 0.10 -11.15 -1.56
CA LYS A 243 -0.40 -9.99 -2.30
C LYS A 243 0.76 -9.04 -2.60
N LEU A 244 1.05 -8.82 -3.88
CA LEU A 244 2.05 -7.83 -4.30
C LEU A 244 1.49 -6.40 -4.15
N PRO A 245 2.36 -5.40 -3.96
CA PRO A 245 1.99 -3.99 -4.04
C PRO A 245 1.21 -3.66 -5.33
N PRO A 246 0.17 -2.79 -5.27
CA PRO A 246 -0.67 -2.47 -6.44
C PRO A 246 0.09 -2.03 -7.68
N ARG A 247 1.19 -1.28 -7.51
CA ARG A 247 2.04 -0.83 -8.62
C ARG A 247 2.72 -1.97 -9.39
N TYR A 248 3.06 -3.08 -8.73
CA TYR A 248 3.60 -4.25 -9.41
C TYR A 248 2.51 -5.02 -10.15
N MET A 249 1.28 -5.02 -9.60
CA MET A 249 0.13 -5.64 -10.24
C MET A 249 -0.28 -4.94 -11.54
N GLU A 250 0.10 -3.68 -11.74
CA GLU A 250 -0.14 -2.97 -13.02
C GLU A 250 0.59 -3.66 -14.19
N ALA A 251 1.80 -4.18 -13.98
CA ALA A 251 2.52 -4.94 -15.00
C ALA A 251 1.78 -6.25 -15.36
N ASN A 252 1.25 -6.94 -14.36
CA ASN A 252 0.44 -8.14 -14.59
C ASN A 252 -0.81 -7.81 -15.42
N ARG A 253 -1.46 -6.68 -15.14
CA ARG A 253 -2.63 -6.24 -15.91
C ARG A 253 -2.31 -5.99 -17.38
N VAL A 254 -1.14 -5.41 -17.67
CA VAL A 254 -0.66 -5.23 -19.06
C VAL A 254 -0.40 -6.60 -19.72
N TRP A 255 0.22 -7.55 -19.03
CA TRP A 255 0.43 -8.89 -19.56
C TRP A 255 -0.87 -9.67 -19.78
N ASP A 256 -1.84 -9.52 -18.88
CA ASP A 256 -3.16 -10.12 -19.03
C ASP A 256 -3.88 -9.55 -20.26
N ALA A 257 -3.77 -8.23 -20.46
CA ALA A 257 -4.28 -7.58 -21.66
C ALA A 257 -3.63 -8.08 -22.95
N ALA A 258 -2.30 -8.21 -22.96
CA ALA A 258 -1.56 -8.74 -24.11
C ALA A 258 -1.91 -10.21 -24.42
N LYS A 259 -2.31 -10.99 -23.40
CA LYS A 259 -2.72 -12.40 -23.55
C LYS A 259 -4.22 -12.57 -23.81
N GLY A 260 -5.01 -11.48 -23.81
CA GLY A 260 -6.46 -11.53 -23.97
C GLY A 260 -7.19 -12.16 -22.77
N THR A 261 -6.54 -12.29 -21.60
CA THR A 261 -7.19 -12.78 -20.37
C THR A 261 -7.91 -11.66 -19.62
N ASN A 262 -7.65 -10.42 -19.98
CA ASN A 262 -8.36 -9.22 -19.54
C ASN A 262 -8.30 -8.17 -20.67
N GLU A 263 -9.13 -7.13 -20.66
CA GLU A 263 -9.04 -6.04 -21.64
C GLU A 263 -9.09 -4.67 -20.94
N TYR A 264 -8.32 -3.71 -21.46
CA TYR A 264 -8.45 -2.32 -21.04
C TYR A 264 -9.71 -1.71 -21.64
N THR A 265 -10.66 -1.36 -20.78
CA THR A 265 -11.82 -0.58 -21.19
C THR A 265 -11.43 0.86 -21.49
N PRO A 266 -12.22 1.61 -22.26
CA PRO A 266 -11.96 3.03 -22.47
C PRO A 266 -11.88 3.82 -21.15
N ARG A 267 -12.76 3.50 -20.19
CA ARG A 267 -12.69 4.04 -18.82
C ARG A 267 -11.37 3.71 -18.11
N ASP A 268 -10.82 2.51 -18.27
CA ASP A 268 -9.53 2.14 -17.64
C ASP A 268 -8.38 3.02 -18.12
N ARG A 269 -8.35 3.38 -19.41
CA ARG A 269 -7.33 4.28 -19.99
C ARG A 269 -7.42 5.68 -19.38
N VAL A 270 -8.63 6.19 -19.22
CA VAL A 270 -8.88 7.51 -18.59
C VAL A 270 -8.46 7.47 -17.11
N VAL A 271 -8.81 6.40 -16.39
CA VAL A 271 -8.40 6.22 -14.99
C VAL A 271 -6.88 6.11 -14.86
N ALA A 272 -6.19 5.44 -15.78
CA ALA A 272 -4.73 5.38 -15.80
C ALA A 272 -4.10 6.78 -15.92
N ALA A 273 -4.62 7.64 -16.82
CA ALA A 273 -4.17 9.02 -16.94
C ALA A 273 -4.36 9.82 -15.64
N TYR A 274 -5.53 9.70 -14.99
CA TYR A 274 -5.78 10.35 -13.68
C TYR A 274 -4.87 9.82 -12.57
N LYS A 275 -4.56 8.53 -12.58
CA LYS A 275 -3.66 7.88 -11.62
C LYS A 275 -2.17 8.10 -11.91
N ARG A 276 -1.83 8.82 -12.99
CA ARG A 276 -0.44 9.04 -13.42
C ARG A 276 0.27 7.72 -13.72
N SER A 277 -0.47 6.79 -14.32
CA SER A 277 -0.01 5.48 -14.75
C SER A 277 -0.32 5.27 -16.23
N PHE A 278 0.01 4.09 -16.74
CA PHE A 278 -0.05 3.71 -18.13
C PHE A 278 -1.05 2.56 -18.33
N ALA A 279 -1.77 2.60 -19.44
CA ALA A 279 -2.64 1.53 -19.91
C ALA A 279 -1.99 0.84 -21.13
N ASP A 280 -2.79 0.24 -22.00
CA ASP A 280 -2.37 -0.26 -23.32
C ASP A 280 -2.05 0.89 -24.31
N ARG A 281 -2.84 1.97 -24.28
CA ARG A 281 -2.64 3.19 -25.07
C ARG A 281 -3.17 4.44 -24.37
N LEU A 282 -2.86 5.61 -24.91
CA LEU A 282 -3.44 6.89 -24.48
C LEU A 282 -4.97 6.89 -24.56
N PRO A 283 -5.68 7.39 -23.53
CA PRO A 283 -7.08 7.74 -23.69
C PRO A 283 -7.23 8.91 -24.67
N THR A 284 -8.23 8.83 -25.54
CA THR A 284 -8.44 9.78 -26.63
C THR A 284 -9.92 10.09 -26.83
N TYR A 285 -10.25 11.37 -27.05
CA TYR A 285 -11.56 11.78 -27.54
C TYR A 285 -11.48 13.15 -28.24
N PRO A 286 -12.25 13.42 -29.30
CA PRO A 286 -12.45 14.77 -29.79
C PRO A 286 -13.59 15.47 -29.02
N ILE A 287 -13.49 16.79 -28.85
CA ILE A 287 -14.59 17.62 -28.31
C ILE A 287 -15.55 17.90 -29.48
N VAL A 288 -16.69 17.22 -29.49
CA VAL A 288 -17.60 17.24 -30.66
C VAL A 288 -18.76 18.23 -30.58
N ALA A 289 -19.29 18.52 -29.39
CA ALA A 289 -20.44 19.43 -29.23
C ALA A 289 -21.54 19.19 -30.29
N SER A 290 -21.98 20.23 -31.00
CA SER A 290 -23.02 20.17 -32.04
C SER A 290 -22.66 19.31 -33.25
N PHE A 291 -21.38 19.00 -33.51
CA PHE A 291 -21.00 18.07 -34.59
C PHE A 291 -21.69 16.70 -34.41
N ALA A 292 -21.86 16.24 -33.16
CA ALA A 292 -22.58 14.99 -32.88
C ALA A 292 -24.00 15.02 -33.48
N GLY A 293 -24.73 16.13 -33.34
CA GLY A 293 -26.04 16.32 -33.95
C GLY A 293 -26.01 16.35 -35.48
N THR A 294 -25.03 17.01 -36.08
CA THR A 294 -24.94 17.11 -37.54
C THR A 294 -24.70 15.76 -38.24
N LEU A 295 -24.09 14.80 -37.56
CA LEU A 295 -23.93 13.42 -38.07
C LEU A 295 -25.28 12.74 -38.36
N ASP A 296 -26.30 13.14 -37.63
CA ASP A 296 -27.67 12.66 -37.71
C ASP A 296 -28.58 13.63 -38.50
N GLY A 297 -27.99 14.63 -39.16
CA GLY A 297 -28.70 15.63 -39.96
C GLY A 297 -29.49 16.65 -39.13
N LEU A 298 -29.16 16.81 -37.83
CA LEU A 298 -29.76 17.85 -36.99
C LEU A 298 -29.16 19.22 -37.31
N SER A 299 -29.98 20.26 -37.28
CA SER A 299 -29.50 21.63 -37.10
C SER A 299 -28.89 21.82 -35.70
N ILE A 300 -28.09 22.88 -35.54
CA ILE A 300 -27.47 23.22 -34.24
C ILE A 300 -28.57 23.50 -33.19
N GLU A 301 -29.61 24.24 -33.58
CA GLU A 301 -30.75 24.54 -32.70
C GLU A 301 -31.48 23.26 -32.26
N GLU A 302 -31.79 22.35 -33.19
CA GLU A 302 -32.45 21.09 -32.85
C GLU A 302 -31.60 20.25 -31.87
N TYR A 303 -30.29 20.18 -32.07
CA TYR A 303 -29.39 19.48 -31.15
C TYR A 303 -29.35 20.13 -29.75
N CYS A 304 -29.40 21.47 -29.68
CA CYS A 304 -29.35 22.21 -28.42
C CYS A 304 -30.68 22.23 -27.65
N THR A 305 -31.81 22.06 -28.34
CA THR A 305 -33.15 22.26 -27.78
C THR A 305 -33.99 20.98 -27.71
N ASN A 306 -33.68 19.95 -28.50
CA ASN A 306 -34.42 18.69 -28.53
C ASN A 306 -33.66 17.56 -27.82
N VAL A 307 -33.99 17.35 -26.54
CA VAL A 307 -33.29 16.42 -25.65
C VAL A 307 -33.25 14.98 -26.18
N PRO A 308 -34.38 14.34 -26.60
CA PRO A 308 -34.33 12.97 -27.12
C PRO A 308 -33.43 12.81 -28.36
N ARG A 309 -33.43 13.81 -29.26
CA ARG A 309 -32.59 13.79 -30.47
C ARG A 309 -31.12 14.00 -30.12
N ALA A 310 -30.81 14.88 -29.17
CA ALA A 310 -29.45 15.09 -28.68
C ALA A 310 -28.86 13.82 -28.04
N ILE A 311 -29.64 13.12 -27.20
CA ILE A 311 -29.24 11.84 -26.60
C ILE A 311 -28.93 10.82 -27.70
N THR A 312 -29.83 10.68 -28.67
CA THR A 312 -29.68 9.72 -29.78
C THR A 312 -28.42 10.01 -30.59
N ALA A 313 -28.21 11.27 -31.00
CA ALA A 313 -27.04 11.69 -31.76
C ALA A 313 -25.71 11.42 -31.02
N MET A 314 -25.68 11.66 -29.72
CA MET A 314 -24.51 11.38 -28.89
C MET A 314 -24.19 9.88 -28.79
N LEU A 315 -25.21 9.02 -28.75
CA LEU A 315 -25.02 7.57 -28.75
C LEU A 315 -24.55 7.06 -30.11
N HIS A 316 -25.12 7.56 -31.22
CA HIS A 316 -24.63 7.24 -32.57
C HIS A 316 -23.19 7.71 -32.80
N TYR A 317 -22.83 8.89 -32.29
CA TYR A 317 -21.45 9.36 -32.28
C TYR A 317 -20.52 8.36 -31.57
N TYR A 318 -20.92 7.88 -30.38
CA TYR A 318 -20.15 6.87 -29.67
C TYR A 318 -20.03 5.57 -30.46
N GLU A 319 -21.11 5.06 -31.04
CA GLU A 319 -21.10 3.84 -31.86
C GLU A 319 -20.17 3.96 -33.07
N ARG A 320 -20.12 5.15 -33.68
CA ARG A 320 -19.33 5.40 -34.89
C ARG A 320 -17.84 5.52 -34.63
N TYR A 321 -17.44 6.15 -33.52
CA TYR A 321 -16.04 6.51 -33.29
C TYR A 321 -15.41 5.85 -32.07
N GLN A 322 -16.22 5.36 -31.12
CA GLN A 322 -15.80 4.72 -29.87
C GLN A 322 -14.66 5.48 -29.15
N PRO A 323 -14.85 6.77 -28.83
CA PRO A 323 -13.88 7.54 -28.06
C PRO A 323 -13.79 7.02 -26.62
N ASP A 324 -12.68 7.32 -25.93
CA ASP A 324 -12.52 6.93 -24.54
C ASP A 324 -13.29 7.83 -23.55
N VAL A 325 -13.69 9.02 -24.01
CA VAL A 325 -14.55 9.96 -23.28
C VAL A 325 -15.67 10.45 -24.19
N VAL A 326 -16.88 10.60 -23.65
CA VAL A 326 -18.02 11.23 -24.31
C VAL A 326 -18.50 12.39 -23.42
N LEU A 327 -18.63 13.58 -24.00
CA LEU A 327 -19.05 14.79 -23.29
C LEU A 327 -20.48 15.17 -23.67
N ALA A 328 -21.40 15.19 -22.70
CA ALA A 328 -22.67 15.88 -22.83
C ALA A 328 -22.39 17.39 -22.96
N TYR A 329 -22.45 17.89 -24.19
CA TYR A 329 -22.12 19.27 -24.51
C TYR A 329 -23.02 19.78 -25.63
N ASN A 330 -23.95 20.67 -25.28
CA ASN A 330 -24.89 21.30 -26.22
C ASN A 330 -24.34 22.64 -26.70
N ASP A 331 -24.15 23.56 -25.76
CA ASP A 331 -23.65 24.92 -25.98
C ASP A 331 -23.24 25.57 -24.63
N LEU A 332 -22.70 26.78 -24.73
CA LEU A 332 -22.29 27.62 -23.60
C LEU A 332 -23.29 28.75 -23.29
N ALA A 333 -24.49 28.72 -23.87
CA ALA A 333 -25.51 29.75 -23.67
C ALA A 333 -26.57 29.36 -22.63
N LYS A 334 -26.78 28.06 -22.36
CA LYS A 334 -27.86 27.55 -21.48
C LYS A 334 -27.88 28.17 -20.08
N GLU A 335 -26.73 28.38 -19.45
CA GLU A 335 -26.69 28.96 -18.10
C GLU A 335 -27.05 30.45 -18.11
N ALA A 336 -26.60 31.22 -19.10
CA ALA A 336 -26.95 32.63 -19.26
C ALA A 336 -28.43 32.81 -19.65
N GLU A 337 -28.96 31.92 -20.50
CA GLU A 337 -30.39 31.84 -20.83
C GLU A 337 -31.24 31.57 -19.58
N ALA A 338 -30.77 30.71 -18.67
CA ALA A 338 -31.47 30.43 -17.43
C ALA A 338 -31.56 31.65 -16.50
N PHE A 339 -30.62 32.61 -16.65
CA PHE A 339 -30.69 33.93 -16.02
C PHE A 339 -31.56 34.94 -16.77
N GLY A 340 -32.09 34.59 -17.94
CA GLY A 340 -32.98 35.42 -18.76
C GLY A 340 -32.34 36.03 -20.01
N CYS A 341 -31.09 35.67 -20.35
CA CYS A 341 -30.45 36.18 -21.56
C CYS A 341 -31.11 35.60 -22.83
N GLY A 342 -31.14 36.39 -23.90
CA GLY A 342 -31.63 35.96 -25.22
C GLY A 342 -30.58 35.15 -25.96
N VAL A 343 -30.97 33.98 -26.48
CA VAL A 343 -30.08 33.10 -27.26
C VAL A 343 -30.40 33.22 -28.74
N LYS A 344 -29.36 33.42 -29.53
CA LYS A 344 -29.40 33.41 -30.99
C LYS A 344 -28.78 32.13 -31.53
N TYR A 345 -29.54 31.45 -32.39
CA TYR A 345 -29.11 30.25 -33.09
C TYR A 345 -28.65 30.57 -34.53
N SER A 346 -27.74 29.76 -35.05
CA SER A 346 -27.23 29.82 -36.42
C SER A 346 -26.98 28.40 -36.92
N ASP A 347 -27.06 28.20 -38.23
CA ASP A 347 -26.73 26.91 -38.86
C ASP A 347 -25.22 26.73 -39.12
N TYR A 348 -24.42 27.75 -38.81
CA TYR A 348 -23.00 27.81 -39.14
C TYR A 348 -22.09 28.01 -37.93
N VAL A 349 -22.59 28.69 -36.89
CA VAL A 349 -21.83 28.97 -35.66
C VAL A 349 -22.63 28.52 -34.46
N VAL A 350 -21.92 28.21 -33.37
CA VAL A 350 -22.53 27.79 -32.10
C VAL A 350 -23.42 28.89 -31.51
N PRO A 351 -24.41 28.53 -30.65
CA PRO A 351 -25.34 29.50 -30.09
C PRO A 351 -24.63 30.62 -29.32
N SER A 352 -25.08 31.86 -29.54
CA SER A 352 -24.52 33.07 -28.90
C SER A 352 -25.61 33.85 -28.15
N ILE A 353 -25.21 34.71 -27.22
CA ILE A 353 -26.15 35.63 -26.56
C ILE A 353 -26.32 36.89 -27.42
N ASP A 354 -27.57 37.30 -27.67
CA ASP A 354 -27.90 38.55 -28.36
C ASP A 354 -28.57 39.60 -27.45
N THR A 355 -29.10 39.17 -26.30
CA THR A 355 -29.75 40.03 -25.31
C THR A 355 -29.18 39.73 -23.92
N HIS A 356 -28.55 40.73 -23.30
CA HIS A 356 -27.89 40.60 -22.00
C HIS A 356 -28.75 41.19 -20.89
N VAL A 357 -29.03 40.41 -19.83
CA VAL A 357 -29.95 40.83 -18.74
C VAL A 357 -29.42 41.97 -17.88
N LEU A 358 -28.11 42.24 -17.93
CA LEU A 358 -27.46 43.34 -17.23
C LEU A 358 -26.84 44.35 -18.19
N HIS A 359 -27.30 44.45 -19.45
CA HIS A 359 -26.71 45.38 -20.43
C HIS A 359 -26.76 46.84 -19.95
N GLU A 360 -27.97 47.30 -19.57
CA GLU A 360 -28.24 48.72 -19.33
C GLU A 360 -27.93 49.15 -17.89
N ASP A 361 -28.43 48.41 -16.88
CA ASP A 361 -28.35 48.81 -15.47
C ASP A 361 -27.74 47.70 -14.58
N LYS A 362 -26.66 48.03 -13.87
CA LYS A 362 -26.00 47.14 -12.91
C LYS A 362 -26.91 46.81 -11.72
N ALA A 363 -27.81 47.73 -11.34
CA ALA A 363 -28.70 47.55 -10.20
C ALA A 363 -29.71 46.41 -10.40
N ASP A 364 -29.93 45.98 -11.66
CA ASP A 364 -30.77 44.82 -11.97
C ASP A 364 -30.20 43.50 -11.43
N LEU A 365 -28.90 43.46 -11.08
CA LEU A 365 -28.30 42.31 -10.41
C LEU A 365 -29.02 41.93 -9.11
N ALA A 366 -29.49 42.94 -8.35
CA ALA A 366 -30.24 42.71 -7.12
C ALA A 366 -31.63 42.08 -7.35
N LYS A 367 -32.14 42.10 -8.59
CA LYS A 367 -33.44 41.55 -8.98
C LYS A 367 -33.32 40.15 -9.60
N ILE A 368 -32.12 39.69 -9.93
CA ILE A 368 -31.90 38.39 -10.55
C ILE A 368 -32.26 37.28 -9.56
N ALA A 369 -33.15 36.39 -9.99
CA ALA A 369 -33.46 35.16 -9.27
C ALA A 369 -32.45 34.06 -9.66
N MET A 370 -32.01 33.27 -8.68
CA MET A 370 -31.15 32.11 -8.92
C MET A 370 -31.92 31.06 -9.75
N PRO A 371 -31.38 30.61 -10.89
CA PRO A 371 -32.01 29.56 -11.70
C PRO A 371 -32.17 28.26 -10.92
N ASP A 372 -33.31 27.59 -11.07
CA ASP A 372 -33.53 26.24 -10.53
C ASP A 372 -33.07 25.21 -11.58
N PRO A 373 -32.04 24.39 -11.30
CA PRO A 373 -31.56 23.34 -12.19
C PRO A 373 -32.64 22.41 -12.76
N TYR A 374 -33.73 22.22 -12.00
CA TYR A 374 -34.79 21.25 -12.32
C TYR A 374 -36.04 21.91 -12.93
N ARG A 375 -36.08 23.24 -13.07
CA ARG A 375 -37.28 23.95 -13.55
C ARG A 375 -37.01 25.07 -14.56
N THR A 376 -35.84 25.67 -14.57
CA THR A 376 -35.57 26.89 -15.35
C THR A 376 -35.01 26.57 -16.74
N ALA A 377 -35.68 27.10 -17.78
CA ALA A 377 -35.23 27.06 -19.17
C ALA A 377 -34.79 25.65 -19.63
N ARG A 378 -33.62 25.53 -20.28
CA ARG A 378 -33.09 24.27 -20.82
C ARG A 378 -32.33 23.40 -19.81
N LEU A 379 -32.13 23.88 -18.57
CA LEU A 379 -31.38 23.13 -17.55
C LEU A 379 -31.96 21.73 -17.26
N PRO A 380 -33.28 21.54 -17.09
CA PRO A 380 -33.84 20.23 -16.76
C PRO A 380 -33.62 19.21 -17.88
N GLY A 381 -33.72 19.66 -19.14
CA GLY A 381 -33.48 18.84 -20.31
C GLY A 381 -32.03 18.37 -20.42
N PHE A 382 -31.07 19.21 -20.02
CA PHE A 382 -29.67 18.82 -19.96
C PHE A 382 -29.39 17.78 -18.87
N LEU A 383 -30.07 17.87 -17.72
CA LEU A 383 -29.99 16.83 -16.68
C LEU A 383 -30.55 15.49 -17.19
N GLU A 384 -31.68 15.51 -17.88
CA GLU A 384 -32.26 14.32 -18.54
C GLU A 384 -31.26 13.70 -19.54
N GLN A 385 -30.59 14.52 -20.34
CA GLN A 385 -29.54 14.07 -21.25
C GLN A 385 -28.38 13.41 -20.50
N CYS A 386 -27.89 14.02 -19.41
CA CYS A 386 -26.82 13.46 -18.58
C CYS A 386 -27.21 12.10 -17.98
N GLU A 387 -28.41 11.98 -17.43
CA GLU A 387 -28.92 10.74 -16.84
C GLU A 387 -29.07 9.64 -17.88
N ALA A 388 -29.61 9.96 -19.07
CA ALA A 388 -29.77 9.01 -20.16
C ALA A 388 -28.42 8.46 -20.64
N LEU A 389 -27.42 9.35 -20.77
CA LEU A 389 -26.06 9.00 -21.17
C LEU A 389 -25.37 8.10 -20.15
N VAL A 390 -25.52 8.36 -18.85
CA VAL A 390 -25.01 7.47 -17.79
C VAL A 390 -25.73 6.12 -17.79
N LYS A 391 -27.05 6.12 -17.99
CA LYS A 391 -27.89 4.91 -18.02
C LYS A 391 -27.60 4.02 -19.22
N ALA A 392 -27.12 4.57 -20.33
CA ALA A 392 -26.72 3.81 -21.51
C ALA A 392 -25.54 2.86 -21.24
N LYS A 393 -24.74 3.11 -20.18
CA LYS A 393 -23.61 2.26 -19.75
C LYS A 393 -22.63 1.90 -20.88
N VAL A 394 -22.40 2.84 -21.79
CA VAL A 394 -21.33 2.69 -22.77
C VAL A 394 -19.97 2.60 -22.07
N PRO A 395 -19.01 1.80 -22.57
CA PRO A 395 -17.68 1.65 -21.96
C PRO A 395 -16.83 2.93 -21.79
N ALA A 396 -17.18 4.02 -22.46
CA ALA A 396 -16.52 5.33 -22.34
C ALA A 396 -16.68 5.97 -20.95
N ALA A 397 -15.74 6.84 -20.60
CA ALA A 397 -15.96 7.79 -19.51
C ALA A 397 -16.97 8.86 -19.96
N MET A 398 -17.97 9.14 -19.14
CA MET A 398 -18.99 10.16 -19.43
C MET A 398 -18.70 11.44 -18.66
N GLY A 399 -18.69 12.57 -19.35
CA GLY A 399 -18.55 13.91 -18.75
C GLY A 399 -19.65 14.85 -19.24
N ALA A 400 -19.86 15.95 -18.53
CA ALA A 400 -20.77 17.02 -18.89
C ALA A 400 -20.03 18.37 -18.88
N VAL A 401 -20.39 19.24 -19.81
CA VAL A 401 -19.84 20.59 -19.91
C VAL A 401 -20.84 21.61 -19.36
N ALA A 402 -20.50 22.17 -18.21
CA ALA A 402 -21.12 23.36 -17.64
C ALA A 402 -20.30 24.61 -18.00
N VAL A 403 -20.92 25.79 -17.97
CA VAL A 403 -20.21 27.06 -18.15
C VAL A 403 -19.73 27.56 -16.78
N GLY A 404 -18.50 28.06 -16.71
CA GLY A 404 -17.96 28.59 -15.46
C GLY A 404 -18.46 30.01 -15.12
N PRO A 405 -18.21 30.47 -13.87
CA PRO A 405 -18.76 31.71 -13.36
C PRO A 405 -18.38 32.97 -14.14
N TRP A 406 -17.16 33.06 -14.66
CA TRP A 406 -16.68 34.27 -15.36
C TRP A 406 -17.34 34.41 -16.73
N THR A 407 -17.43 33.33 -17.48
CA THR A 407 -18.13 33.31 -18.76
C THR A 407 -19.61 33.60 -18.59
N ILE A 408 -20.29 33.03 -17.59
CA ILE A 408 -21.70 33.36 -17.30
C ILE A 408 -21.86 34.85 -17.00
N ALA A 409 -21.00 35.41 -16.14
CA ALA A 409 -21.03 36.83 -15.78
C ALA A 409 -20.90 37.72 -17.03
N MET A 410 -19.97 37.37 -17.91
CA MET A 410 -19.72 38.09 -19.15
C MET A 410 -20.89 38.00 -20.12
N LEU A 411 -21.52 36.83 -20.22
CA LEU A 411 -22.72 36.64 -21.02
C LEU A 411 -23.94 37.39 -20.44
N MET A 412 -24.00 37.63 -19.13
CA MET A 412 -25.08 38.40 -18.50
C MET A 412 -24.90 39.92 -18.66
N ARG A 413 -23.66 40.42 -18.62
CA ARG A 413 -23.35 41.87 -18.65
C ARG A 413 -23.08 42.43 -20.04
N ASN A 414 -22.66 41.61 -20.99
CA ASN A 414 -21.96 41.94 -22.25
C ASN A 414 -20.43 41.97 -22.08
N PRO A 415 -19.66 41.30 -22.97
CA PRO A 415 -18.21 41.24 -22.89
C PRO A 415 -17.48 42.58 -22.85
N GLU A 416 -17.81 43.50 -23.76
CA GLU A 416 -17.10 44.77 -23.89
C GLU A 416 -17.33 45.64 -22.65
N ILE A 417 -18.58 45.72 -22.20
CA ILE A 417 -18.98 46.49 -21.02
C ILE A 417 -18.37 45.87 -19.75
N MET A 418 -18.41 44.54 -19.61
CA MET A 418 -17.84 43.89 -18.43
C MET A 418 -16.32 44.11 -18.32
N LEU A 419 -15.60 44.14 -19.44
CA LEU A 419 -14.17 44.43 -19.43
C LEU A 419 -13.88 45.86 -18.93
N LEU A 420 -14.68 46.86 -19.34
CA LEU A 420 -14.58 48.22 -18.79
C LEU A 420 -14.91 48.25 -17.30
N ASP A 421 -15.93 47.51 -16.87
CA ASP A 421 -16.33 47.41 -15.48
C ASP A 421 -15.23 46.83 -14.57
N THR A 422 -14.30 46.01 -15.08
CA THR A 422 -13.13 45.55 -14.29
C THR A 422 -12.24 46.70 -13.81
N TYR A 423 -12.28 47.84 -14.50
CA TYR A 423 -11.55 49.05 -14.12
C TYR A 423 -12.46 50.09 -13.44
N GLU A 424 -13.66 50.31 -13.98
CA GLU A 424 -14.56 51.37 -13.54
C GLU A 424 -15.34 51.01 -12.27
N ASP A 425 -15.65 49.72 -12.06
CA ASP A 425 -16.43 49.24 -10.92
C ASP A 425 -16.07 47.80 -10.53
N PRO A 426 -14.86 47.57 -9.97
CA PRO A 426 -14.39 46.24 -9.58
C PRO A 426 -15.33 45.54 -8.58
N GLN A 427 -16.01 46.30 -7.72
CA GLN A 427 -16.92 45.73 -6.72
C GLN A 427 -18.14 45.08 -7.38
N PHE A 428 -18.73 45.72 -8.40
CA PHE A 428 -19.81 45.11 -9.18
C PHE A 428 -19.37 43.78 -9.81
N ILE A 429 -18.14 43.68 -10.33
CA ILE A 429 -17.61 42.43 -10.86
C ILE A 429 -17.56 41.35 -9.78
N HIS A 430 -17.10 41.67 -8.57
CA HIS A 430 -17.08 40.73 -7.45
C HIS A 430 -18.48 40.27 -7.02
N ASP A 431 -19.46 41.18 -7.03
CA ASP A 431 -20.86 40.88 -6.70
C ASP A 431 -21.49 39.97 -7.76
N LEU A 432 -21.24 40.26 -9.05
CA LEU A 432 -21.69 39.42 -10.16
C LEU A 432 -21.05 38.03 -10.13
N MET A 433 -19.73 37.97 -9.92
CA MET A 433 -19.00 36.71 -9.77
C MET A 433 -19.50 35.91 -8.57
N ARG A 434 -19.96 36.56 -7.50
CA ARG A 434 -20.55 35.83 -6.38
C ARG A 434 -21.81 35.08 -6.81
N VAL A 435 -22.72 35.76 -7.50
CA VAL A 435 -23.98 35.17 -8.02
C VAL A 435 -23.70 34.03 -8.99
N THR A 436 -22.82 34.21 -9.96
CA THR A 436 -22.55 33.19 -10.97
C THR A 436 -21.79 31.99 -10.39
N THR A 437 -20.94 32.19 -9.38
CA THR A 437 -20.27 31.08 -8.68
C THR A 437 -21.25 30.25 -7.87
N ASP A 438 -22.20 30.88 -7.18
CA ASP A 438 -23.22 30.15 -6.44
C ASP A 438 -24.16 29.37 -7.37
N ASN A 439 -24.47 29.93 -8.55
CA ASN A 439 -25.12 29.19 -9.62
C ASN A 439 -24.28 27.98 -10.08
N CYS A 440 -22.99 28.15 -10.32
CA CYS A 440 -22.12 27.05 -10.75
C CYS A 440 -22.07 25.90 -9.72
N LYS A 441 -22.09 26.21 -8.42
CA LYS A 441 -22.18 25.19 -7.37
C LYS A 441 -23.53 24.46 -7.40
N LEU A 442 -24.64 25.21 -7.48
CA LEU A 442 -25.98 24.65 -7.51
C LEU A 442 -26.19 23.76 -8.75
N TRP A 443 -25.77 24.27 -9.90
CA TRP A 443 -25.87 23.60 -11.19
C TRP A 443 -24.95 22.37 -11.27
N GLY A 444 -23.68 22.53 -10.89
CA GLY A 444 -22.74 21.40 -10.86
C GLY A 444 -23.16 20.32 -9.84
N ASP A 445 -23.76 20.69 -8.71
CA ASP A 445 -24.35 19.71 -7.76
C ASP A 445 -25.48 18.89 -8.39
N ALA A 446 -26.32 19.53 -9.22
CA ALA A 446 -27.38 18.83 -9.95
C ALA A 446 -26.80 17.89 -11.02
N ILE A 447 -25.80 18.34 -11.78
CA ILE A 447 -25.10 17.51 -12.78
C ILE A 447 -24.43 16.30 -12.12
N VAL A 448 -23.68 16.50 -11.03
CA VAL A 448 -22.96 15.43 -10.32
C VAL A 448 -23.90 14.34 -9.80
N LYS A 449 -25.13 14.68 -9.40
CA LYS A 449 -26.14 13.71 -8.94
C LYS A 449 -26.53 12.68 -10.02
N THR A 450 -26.38 13.02 -11.30
CA THR A 450 -26.66 12.10 -12.41
C THR A 450 -25.61 10.98 -12.51
N GLY A 451 -24.45 11.14 -11.85
CA GLY A 451 -23.31 10.23 -11.91
C GLY A 451 -22.33 10.51 -13.07
N ILE A 452 -22.54 11.59 -13.83
CA ILE A 452 -21.66 12.04 -14.91
C ILE A 452 -20.47 12.87 -14.36
N GLY A 453 -19.34 12.85 -15.06
CA GLY A 453 -18.19 13.71 -14.73
C GLY A 453 -18.48 15.20 -14.97
N LEU A 454 -17.83 16.10 -14.22
CA LEU A 454 -18.06 17.54 -14.29
C LEU A 454 -16.87 18.29 -14.92
N SER A 455 -17.16 19.10 -15.93
CA SER A 455 -16.22 20.04 -16.55
C SER A 455 -16.84 21.43 -16.60
N PHE A 456 -16.06 22.46 -16.26
CA PHE A 456 -16.42 23.86 -16.50
C PHE A 456 -15.64 24.41 -17.70
N SER A 457 -16.35 24.99 -18.66
CA SER A 457 -15.76 25.71 -19.79
C SER A 457 -15.80 27.21 -19.49
N GLU A 458 -14.66 27.87 -19.68
CA GLU A 458 -14.41 29.28 -19.34
C GLU A 458 -13.70 30.02 -20.50
N PRO A 459 -14.28 30.06 -21.71
CA PRO A 459 -13.64 30.68 -22.88
C PRO A 459 -13.22 32.13 -22.65
N THR A 460 -13.99 32.92 -21.89
CA THR A 460 -13.70 34.33 -21.67
C THR A 460 -12.69 34.58 -20.55
N ALA A 461 -12.25 33.55 -19.83
CA ALA A 461 -11.13 33.62 -18.89
C ALA A 461 -9.76 33.51 -19.60
N SER A 462 -9.77 33.43 -20.94
CA SER A 462 -8.58 33.38 -21.78
C SER A 462 -7.69 34.61 -21.61
N ILE A 463 -6.37 34.39 -21.60
CA ILE A 463 -5.39 35.48 -21.58
C ILE A 463 -5.26 36.16 -22.96
N SER A 464 -5.91 35.61 -23.99
CA SER A 464 -6.13 36.32 -25.24
C SER A 464 -7.18 37.43 -25.10
N LEU A 465 -8.02 37.42 -24.04
CA LEU A 465 -9.06 38.41 -23.78
C LEU A 465 -8.79 39.28 -22.54
N ILE A 466 -8.26 38.70 -21.46
CA ILE A 466 -8.00 39.39 -20.20
C ILE A 466 -6.54 39.28 -19.76
N SER A 467 -6.08 40.19 -18.91
CA SER A 467 -4.73 40.09 -18.34
C SER A 467 -4.65 38.95 -17.29
N PRO A 468 -3.45 38.39 -17.03
CA PRO A 468 -3.26 37.46 -15.92
C PRO A 468 -3.62 38.06 -14.55
N ASP A 469 -3.48 39.37 -14.39
CA ASP A 469 -3.82 40.06 -13.14
C ASP A 469 -5.34 40.13 -12.95
N ASN A 470 -6.11 40.39 -14.02
CA ASN A 470 -7.56 40.29 -13.99
C ASN A 470 -8.01 38.86 -13.65
N TYR A 471 -7.35 37.83 -14.18
CA TYR A 471 -7.64 36.45 -13.79
C TYR A 471 -7.42 36.23 -12.29
N ARG A 472 -6.29 36.69 -11.75
CA ARG A 472 -5.94 36.51 -10.32
C ARG A 472 -6.89 37.25 -9.38
N GLU A 473 -7.35 38.43 -9.78
CA GLU A 473 -8.25 39.25 -8.97
C GLU A 473 -9.70 38.75 -9.05
N PHE A 474 -10.23 38.63 -10.26
CA PHE A 474 -11.68 38.45 -10.47
C PHE A 474 -12.10 37.00 -10.68
N ILE A 475 -11.18 36.07 -10.96
CA ILE A 475 -11.53 34.70 -11.37
C ILE A 475 -10.95 33.64 -10.42
N ALA A 476 -9.65 33.69 -10.15
CA ALA A 476 -8.95 32.68 -9.36
C ALA A 476 -9.56 32.41 -7.96
N PRO A 477 -10.01 33.43 -7.19
CA PRO A 477 -10.64 33.19 -5.89
C PRO A 477 -11.94 32.37 -6.02
N TYR A 478 -12.73 32.65 -7.05
CA TYR A 478 -14.01 32.00 -7.32
C TYR A 478 -13.82 30.59 -7.91
N HIS A 479 -12.85 30.42 -8.81
CA HIS A 479 -12.41 29.11 -9.28
C HIS A 479 -11.94 28.21 -8.12
N LYS A 480 -11.12 28.76 -7.21
CA LYS A 480 -10.66 28.03 -6.03
C LYS A 480 -11.84 27.58 -5.15
N GLU A 481 -12.77 28.49 -4.87
CA GLU A 481 -13.97 28.17 -4.09
C GLU A 481 -14.83 27.09 -4.76
N LEU A 482 -15.03 27.19 -6.07
CA LEU A 482 -15.78 26.20 -6.86
C LEU A 482 -15.12 24.82 -6.82
N VAL A 483 -13.80 24.77 -7.02
CA VAL A 483 -13.03 23.52 -6.93
C VAL A 483 -13.08 22.94 -5.52
N ASP A 484 -12.89 23.75 -4.48
CA ASP A 484 -12.94 23.29 -3.09
C ASP A 484 -14.31 22.73 -2.71
N HIS A 485 -15.41 23.32 -3.21
CA HIS A 485 -16.77 22.80 -3.04
C HIS A 485 -16.94 21.36 -3.58
N PHE A 486 -16.49 21.11 -4.81
CA PHE A 486 -16.60 19.77 -5.42
C PHE A 486 -15.57 18.78 -4.86
N LYS A 487 -14.38 19.26 -4.50
CA LYS A 487 -13.36 18.46 -3.83
C LYS A 487 -13.84 17.93 -2.48
N ALA A 488 -14.56 18.75 -1.70
CA ALA A 488 -15.19 18.30 -0.44
C ALA A 488 -16.19 17.13 -0.67
N LYS A 489 -16.76 17.03 -1.87
CA LYS A 489 -17.66 15.95 -2.30
C LYS A 489 -16.95 14.81 -3.02
N LYS A 490 -15.61 14.81 -3.05
CA LYS A 490 -14.75 13.83 -3.75
C LYS A 490 -15.00 13.80 -5.27
N VAL A 491 -15.41 14.94 -5.85
CA VAL A 491 -15.57 15.13 -7.28
C VAL A 491 -14.40 15.95 -7.81
N GLY A 492 -13.71 15.40 -8.82
CA GLY A 492 -12.71 16.15 -9.57
C GLY A 492 -13.38 17.06 -10.59
N VAL A 493 -12.86 18.27 -10.76
CA VAL A 493 -13.37 19.26 -11.70
C VAL A 493 -12.36 19.44 -12.83
N THR A 494 -12.83 19.30 -14.07
CA THR A 494 -12.05 19.69 -15.25
C THR A 494 -12.34 21.15 -15.59
N THR A 495 -11.33 21.89 -16.04
CA THR A 495 -11.54 23.20 -16.65
C THR A 495 -11.08 23.19 -18.11
N HIS A 496 -11.82 23.87 -18.97
CA HIS A 496 -11.41 24.17 -20.34
C HIS A 496 -11.39 25.68 -20.53
N ILE A 497 -10.28 26.23 -21.02
CA ILE A 497 -10.15 27.65 -21.34
C ILE A 497 -9.57 27.77 -22.76
N CYS A 498 -10.28 28.49 -23.63
CA CYS A 498 -9.87 28.72 -25.02
C CYS A 498 -8.68 29.69 -25.12
N GLY A 499 -8.01 29.73 -26.28
CA GLY A 499 -6.92 30.65 -26.54
C GLY A 499 -5.70 30.51 -25.61
N THR A 500 -5.00 31.61 -25.36
CA THR A 500 -3.78 31.64 -24.56
C THR A 500 -4.09 31.45 -23.07
N THR A 501 -3.45 30.47 -22.43
CA THR A 501 -3.65 30.08 -21.03
C THR A 501 -2.36 29.85 -20.26
N TYR A 502 -1.21 29.71 -20.94
CA TYR A 502 0.06 29.45 -20.29
C TYR A 502 0.45 30.44 -19.17
N PRO A 503 0.08 31.75 -19.21
CA PRO A 503 0.46 32.69 -18.16
C PRO A 503 -0.16 32.37 -16.80
N ILE A 504 -1.21 31.54 -16.77
CA ILE A 504 -2.01 31.22 -15.58
C ILE A 504 -2.01 29.72 -15.24
N TYR A 505 -1.11 28.91 -15.81
CA TYR A 505 -1.07 27.47 -15.50
C TYR A 505 -0.81 27.17 -14.03
N ASP A 506 0.12 27.86 -13.38
CA ASP A 506 0.34 27.67 -11.95
C ASP A 506 -0.86 28.17 -11.13
N ASP A 507 -1.54 29.23 -11.57
CA ASP A 507 -2.76 29.73 -10.92
C ASP A 507 -3.89 28.68 -11.00
N LEU A 508 -4.12 28.06 -12.16
CA LEU A 508 -5.11 26.98 -12.34
C LEU A 508 -4.79 25.75 -11.45
N ILE A 509 -3.53 25.34 -11.40
CA ILE A 509 -3.10 24.24 -10.53
C ILE A 509 -3.26 24.62 -9.05
N ALA A 510 -2.98 25.86 -8.67
CA ALA A 510 -3.13 26.37 -7.31
C ALA A 510 -4.60 26.47 -6.88
N CYS A 511 -5.52 26.80 -7.80
CA CYS A 511 -6.97 26.69 -7.58
C CYS A 511 -7.41 25.25 -7.28
N GLY A 512 -6.61 24.25 -7.69
CA GLY A 512 -6.81 22.84 -7.38
C GLY A 512 -7.42 22.03 -8.53
N PHE A 513 -7.50 22.58 -9.75
CA PHE A 513 -7.92 21.82 -10.92
C PHE A 513 -6.99 20.63 -11.14
N THR A 514 -7.56 19.43 -11.19
CA THR A 514 -6.81 18.18 -11.37
C THR A 514 -6.65 17.77 -12.83
N THR A 515 -7.44 18.42 -13.70
CA THR A 515 -7.54 18.18 -15.14
C THR A 515 -7.77 19.52 -15.84
N ILE A 516 -6.92 19.86 -16.79
CA ILE A 516 -6.93 21.14 -17.49
C ILE A 516 -6.90 20.85 -19.00
N SER A 517 -7.93 21.29 -19.69
CA SER A 517 -8.04 21.31 -21.14
C SER A 517 -7.68 22.71 -21.64
N PHE A 518 -6.81 22.79 -22.64
CA PHE A 518 -6.36 24.07 -23.16
C PHE A 518 -6.19 24.04 -24.68
N ASP A 519 -6.35 25.22 -25.27
CA ASP A 519 -6.34 25.39 -26.70
C ASP A 519 -4.92 25.38 -27.29
N LEU A 520 -4.90 25.22 -28.61
CA LEU A 520 -3.82 25.58 -29.51
C LEU A 520 -4.25 26.92 -30.06
N ASP A 521 -3.71 28.03 -29.55
CA ASP A 521 -4.19 29.35 -29.90
C ASP A 521 -3.82 29.66 -31.36
N GLN A 522 -4.77 29.43 -32.27
CA GLN A 522 -4.60 29.51 -33.73
C GLN A 522 -4.93 30.90 -34.27
N GLN A 523 -4.55 31.96 -33.54
CA GLN A 523 -4.83 33.34 -33.94
C GLN A 523 -4.60 33.57 -35.44
N SER A 524 -5.45 34.39 -36.06
CA SER A 524 -5.48 34.61 -37.51
C SER A 524 -4.13 35.07 -38.09
N ASP A 525 -3.28 35.70 -37.27
CA ASP A 525 -1.87 35.92 -37.58
C ASP A 525 -1.03 34.70 -37.13
N PRO A 526 -0.41 33.95 -38.05
CA PRO A 526 0.44 32.80 -37.72
C PRO A 526 1.61 33.14 -36.79
N LYS A 527 2.02 34.41 -36.68
CA LYS A 527 3.05 34.86 -35.72
C LYS A 527 2.55 34.88 -34.28
N LEU A 528 1.24 34.91 -34.08
CA LEU A 528 0.57 34.89 -32.79
C LEU A 528 0.08 33.48 -32.42
N HIS A 529 0.44 32.47 -33.22
CA HIS A 529 0.17 31.07 -32.91
C HIS A 529 0.86 30.65 -31.61
N VAL A 530 0.11 30.08 -30.67
CA VAL A 530 0.65 29.63 -29.38
C VAL A 530 0.34 28.14 -29.14
N ASP A 531 1.37 27.31 -29.29
CA ASP A 531 1.35 25.93 -28.79
C ASP A 531 1.83 25.89 -27.34
N GLN A 532 0.96 25.42 -26.46
CA GLN A 532 1.12 25.54 -25.02
C GLN A 532 1.27 24.18 -24.32
N LEU A 533 1.19 23.07 -25.08
CA LEU A 533 1.20 21.71 -24.54
C LEU A 533 2.49 21.38 -23.79
N ASP A 534 3.65 21.51 -24.43
CA ASP A 534 4.95 21.25 -23.80
C ASP A 534 5.13 22.09 -22.53
N ARG A 535 4.78 23.38 -22.62
CA ARG A 535 4.84 24.30 -21.49
C ARG A 535 3.95 23.85 -20.34
N PHE A 536 2.73 23.38 -20.62
CA PHE A 536 1.88 22.83 -19.57
C PHE A 536 2.52 21.60 -18.93
N MET A 537 3.07 20.67 -19.71
CA MET A 537 3.72 19.47 -19.18
C MET A 537 4.89 19.82 -18.25
N GLN A 538 5.69 20.82 -18.60
CA GLN A 538 6.81 21.32 -17.80
C GLN A 538 6.38 22.01 -16.51
N VAL A 539 5.29 22.78 -16.53
CA VAL A 539 4.73 23.46 -15.35
C VAL A 539 4.03 22.45 -14.45
N ALA A 540 3.13 21.64 -15.00
CA ALA A 540 2.32 20.70 -14.24
C ALA A 540 3.17 19.62 -13.57
N ARG A 541 4.20 19.09 -14.24
CA ARG A 541 5.07 18.01 -13.71
C ARG A 541 4.27 16.84 -13.13
N GLY A 542 3.17 16.48 -13.81
CA GLY A 542 2.25 15.42 -13.40
C GLY A 542 1.26 15.78 -12.28
N ARG A 543 1.26 17.02 -11.77
CA ARG A 543 0.29 17.49 -10.75
C ARG A 543 -1.16 17.54 -11.28
N ALA A 544 -1.33 17.83 -12.57
CA ALA A 544 -2.62 17.91 -13.26
C ALA A 544 -2.60 17.08 -14.55
N VAL A 545 -3.76 16.59 -15.01
CA VAL A 545 -3.93 15.96 -16.32
C VAL A 545 -4.03 17.06 -17.38
N ALA A 546 -3.26 16.94 -18.46
CA ALA A 546 -3.45 17.73 -19.67
C ALA A 546 -4.48 17.08 -20.58
N ILE A 547 -5.39 17.88 -21.15
CA ILE A 547 -6.29 17.48 -22.23
C ILE A 547 -6.03 18.39 -23.43
N GLY A 548 -5.82 17.80 -24.62
CA GLY A 548 -5.61 18.56 -25.86
C GLY A 548 -4.41 18.04 -26.65
N ASN A 549 -3.79 18.85 -27.51
CA ASN A 549 -4.36 20.07 -28.07
C ASN A 549 -4.30 20.03 -29.61
N VAL A 550 -4.72 18.90 -30.20
CA VAL A 550 -4.79 18.75 -31.67
C VAL A 550 -5.66 19.85 -32.27
N ASP A 551 -5.17 20.53 -33.29
CA ASP A 551 -5.88 21.63 -33.95
C ASP A 551 -7.32 21.25 -34.35
N ALA A 552 -8.31 21.90 -33.73
CA ALA A 552 -9.73 21.66 -34.00
C ALA A 552 -10.18 22.15 -35.40
N THR A 553 -9.54 23.18 -35.97
CA THR A 553 -9.92 23.74 -37.28
C THR A 553 -9.58 22.81 -38.45
N MET A 554 -8.56 21.96 -38.28
CA MET A 554 -8.19 20.95 -39.28
C MET A 554 -9.31 19.94 -39.56
N PHE A 555 -10.31 19.81 -38.69
CA PHE A 555 -11.42 18.88 -38.87
C PHE A 555 -12.41 19.32 -39.95
N GLU A 556 -12.43 20.60 -40.34
CA GLU A 556 -13.25 21.06 -41.47
C GLU A 556 -12.68 20.57 -42.80
N LYS A 557 -11.35 20.61 -42.95
CA LYS A 557 -10.66 20.14 -44.14
C LYS A 557 -9.20 19.81 -43.85
N THR A 558 -8.83 18.55 -44.01
CA THR A 558 -7.45 18.09 -43.87
C THR A 558 -7.17 16.88 -44.76
N THR A 559 -5.94 16.38 -44.70
CA THR A 559 -5.57 15.08 -45.26
C THR A 559 -5.25 14.10 -44.14
N ARG A 560 -5.38 12.80 -44.40
CA ARG A 560 -4.97 11.76 -43.44
C ARG A 560 -3.55 11.97 -42.91
N ALA A 561 -2.60 12.27 -43.80
CA ALA A 561 -1.21 12.46 -43.43
C ALA A 561 -0.99 13.68 -42.51
N ALA A 562 -1.71 14.79 -42.76
CA ALA A 562 -1.63 15.98 -41.91
C ALA A 562 -2.24 15.73 -40.53
N MET A 563 -3.39 15.04 -40.46
CA MET A 563 -4.00 14.64 -39.18
C MET A 563 -3.10 13.69 -38.38
N GLU A 564 -2.50 12.70 -39.03
CA GLU A 564 -1.55 11.79 -38.38
C GLU A 564 -0.32 12.55 -37.84
N ALA A 565 0.22 13.50 -38.60
CA ALA A 565 1.34 14.32 -38.16
C ALA A 565 1.00 15.18 -36.92
N GLU A 566 -0.20 15.76 -36.89
CA GLU A 566 -0.64 16.58 -35.75
C GLU A 566 -0.91 15.73 -34.50
N VAL A 567 -1.53 14.57 -34.65
CA VAL A 567 -1.68 13.60 -33.56
C VAL A 567 -0.30 13.19 -33.02
N ARG A 568 0.67 12.90 -33.89
CA ARG A 568 2.04 12.58 -33.49
C ARG A 568 2.70 13.71 -32.70
N ARG A 569 2.53 14.96 -33.12
CA ARG A 569 3.07 16.14 -32.42
C ARG A 569 2.62 16.13 -30.94
N CYS A 570 1.32 15.97 -30.70
CA CYS A 570 0.76 15.91 -29.36
C CYS A 570 1.28 14.70 -28.55
N VAL A 571 1.27 13.51 -29.16
CA VAL A 571 1.73 12.26 -28.51
C VAL A 571 3.22 12.35 -28.13
N ASP A 572 4.08 12.74 -29.08
CA ASP A 572 5.52 12.82 -28.89
C ASP A 572 5.87 13.88 -27.82
N THR A 573 5.05 14.92 -27.66
CA THR A 573 5.23 15.98 -26.66
C THR A 573 4.84 15.54 -25.25
N ALA A 574 3.66 14.93 -25.07
CA ALA A 574 3.07 14.78 -23.74
C ALA A 574 2.99 13.34 -23.20
N ALA A 575 2.95 12.31 -24.06
CA ALA A 575 2.54 10.98 -23.66
C ALA A 575 3.48 10.29 -22.67
N ARG A 576 4.79 10.57 -22.73
CA ARG A 576 5.81 9.98 -21.85
C ARG A 576 5.66 10.39 -20.37
N HIS A 577 5.00 11.51 -20.10
CA HIS A 577 4.84 12.02 -18.74
C HIS A 577 3.73 11.32 -17.95
N SER A 578 2.97 10.40 -18.57
CA SER A 578 1.61 10.04 -18.12
C SER A 578 0.74 11.30 -18.01
N ALA A 579 -0.40 11.26 -17.31
CA ALA A 579 -1.18 12.48 -17.04
C ALA A 579 -1.68 13.23 -18.29
N PHE A 580 -1.91 12.54 -19.41
CA PHE A 580 -2.31 13.16 -20.67
C PHE A 580 -3.49 12.41 -21.28
N ILE A 581 -4.49 13.15 -21.74
CA ILE A 581 -5.59 12.66 -22.57
C ILE A 581 -5.51 13.40 -23.90
N LEU A 582 -5.33 12.63 -24.98
CA LEU A 582 -5.24 13.21 -26.32
C LEU A 582 -6.63 13.70 -26.75
N SER A 583 -6.74 14.99 -27.04
CA SER A 583 -7.99 15.61 -27.45
C SER A 583 -7.76 16.70 -28.47
N THR A 584 -8.85 17.14 -29.11
CA THR A 584 -8.85 18.39 -29.86
C THR A 584 -8.64 19.58 -28.92
N SER A 585 -8.09 20.65 -29.46
CA SER A 585 -7.74 21.88 -28.74
C SER A 585 -8.97 22.64 -28.24
N CYS A 586 -10.06 22.57 -29.00
CA CYS A 586 -11.37 23.11 -28.69
C CYS A 586 -12.46 22.19 -29.29
N GLU A 587 -13.72 22.62 -29.24
CA GLU A 587 -14.78 21.99 -30.02
C GLU A 587 -14.48 22.03 -31.52
N ILE A 588 -14.72 20.92 -32.21
CA ILE A 588 -14.55 20.87 -33.66
C ILE A 588 -15.72 21.60 -34.35
N PRO A 589 -15.49 22.21 -35.54
CA PRO A 589 -16.56 22.88 -36.28
C PRO A 589 -17.79 21.98 -36.49
N PRO A 590 -19.03 22.50 -36.38
CA PRO A 590 -20.24 21.69 -36.53
C PRO A 590 -20.31 20.94 -37.87
N ARG A 591 -19.75 21.50 -38.94
CA ARG A 591 -19.72 20.89 -40.29
C ARG A 591 -18.39 20.20 -40.62
N SER A 592 -17.66 19.73 -39.61
CA SER A 592 -16.42 18.98 -39.78
C SER A 592 -16.60 17.77 -40.70
N ASP A 593 -15.54 17.38 -41.41
CA ASP A 593 -15.51 16.16 -42.21
C ASP A 593 -15.53 14.93 -41.28
N PRO A 594 -16.56 14.05 -41.34
CA PRO A 594 -16.60 12.82 -40.56
C PRO A 594 -15.38 11.91 -40.78
N GLN A 595 -14.71 12.02 -41.94
CA GLN A 595 -13.50 11.27 -42.23
C GLN A 595 -12.28 11.80 -41.46
N ALA A 596 -12.20 13.11 -41.19
CA ALA A 596 -11.14 13.69 -40.36
C ALA A 596 -11.20 13.15 -38.92
N VAL A 597 -12.41 12.98 -38.37
CA VAL A 597 -12.61 12.37 -37.04
C VAL A 597 -12.16 10.90 -37.03
N ARG A 598 -12.44 10.13 -38.09
CA ARG A 598 -11.91 8.76 -38.22
C ARG A 598 -10.39 8.74 -38.23
N TRP A 599 -9.76 9.59 -39.04
CA TRP A 599 -8.29 9.67 -39.10
C TRP A 599 -7.68 10.06 -37.75
N PHE A 600 -8.26 11.00 -37.03
CA PHE A 600 -7.84 11.36 -35.68
C PHE A 600 -7.89 10.16 -34.72
N MET A 601 -9.02 9.46 -34.69
CA MET A 601 -9.21 8.31 -33.79
C MET A 601 -8.28 7.14 -34.14
N ASP A 602 -8.11 6.85 -35.43
CA ASP A 602 -7.20 5.78 -35.89
C ASP A 602 -5.74 6.12 -35.59
N ALA A 603 -5.33 7.36 -35.87
CA ALA A 603 -4.00 7.84 -35.54
C ALA A 603 -3.75 7.76 -34.02
N ALA A 604 -4.70 8.20 -33.20
CA ALA A 604 -4.57 8.12 -31.75
C ALA A 604 -4.40 6.68 -31.24
N ARG A 605 -5.12 5.71 -31.83
CA ARG A 605 -4.99 4.29 -31.50
C ARG A 605 -3.64 3.72 -31.90
N ASP A 606 -3.11 4.12 -33.04
CA ASP A 606 -1.85 3.59 -33.58
C ASP A 606 -0.62 4.24 -32.93
N TYR A 607 -0.61 5.56 -32.87
CA TYR A 607 0.50 6.37 -32.36
C TYR A 607 0.51 6.46 -30.83
N GLY A 608 -0.64 6.31 -30.17
CA GLY A 608 -0.78 6.41 -28.72
C GLY A 608 -0.47 5.14 -27.92
N ARG A 609 -0.03 4.04 -28.54
CA ARG A 609 0.35 2.80 -27.83
C ARG A 609 1.59 3.01 -26.98
N TYR A 610 1.54 2.66 -25.70
CA TYR A 610 2.68 2.90 -24.80
C TYR A 610 3.89 2.02 -25.11
N GLU A 611 3.68 0.83 -25.69
CA GLU A 611 4.77 0.00 -26.21
C GLU A 611 5.61 0.76 -27.26
N ARG A 612 4.95 1.48 -28.16
CA ARG A 612 5.62 2.34 -29.15
C ARG A 612 6.23 3.58 -28.52
N ILE A 613 5.56 4.19 -27.56
CA ILE A 613 6.03 5.45 -26.93
C ILE A 613 7.32 5.20 -26.15
N PHE A 614 7.47 4.02 -25.51
CA PHE A 614 8.63 3.67 -24.69
C PHE A 614 9.67 2.77 -25.38
N GLY A 615 9.27 2.01 -26.41
CA GLY A 615 10.19 1.26 -27.28
C GLY A 615 10.95 2.18 -28.23
#